data_AF-A0A7C5BKM1-F1
#
_entry.id   AF-A0A7C5BKM1-F1
#
_cell.length_a   1.000
_cell.length_b   1.000
_cell.length_c   1.000
_cell.angle_alpha   90.00
_cell.angle_beta   90.00
_cell.angle_gamma   90.00
#
_symmetry.space_group_name_H-M   'P 1'
#
loop_
_entity.id
_entity.type
_entity.pdbx_description
1 polymer ?
#
loop_
_entity_poly.entity_id
_entity_poly.type
_entity_poly.pdbx_seq_one_letter_code
_entity_poly.pdbx_strand_id
1 'polypeptide(L)'
;MNLVKDKLWLWGHHEGSHNTGWGLPRPSSVSPSDAAKYMGIDNLIMVTYCDVPRPPFDDYAKRLSTLKRIVWSIVGDAGSVRNAENPDTDELVRISSLFPNIVGGIIDDFFNASDKDRPFSRFSIEQLRNFNQKLKSAPKPLDFWGVVYSHDLDLPIAEYLEHFDAVTFWTWHASDIPKLKDTFARFEKIVPKTR
;
A
#
# COMPACT_ATOMS: atom_id res chain seq x y z
N MET A 1 26.41 4.92 2.93
CA MET A 1 25.77 6.11 3.53
C MET A 1 24.32 6.12 3.06
N ASN A 2 23.33 6.07 3.94
CA ASN A 2 21.91 6.13 3.55
C ASN A 2 21.54 7.58 3.22
N LEU A 3 21.12 7.86 1.99
CA LEU A 3 20.64 9.19 1.60
C LEU A 3 19.15 9.32 1.93
N VAL A 4 18.66 10.55 2.12
CA VAL A 4 17.22 10.81 2.36
C VAL A 4 16.36 10.18 1.27
N LYS A 5 16.79 10.27 0.00
CA LYS A 5 16.10 9.65 -1.14
C LYS A 5 15.92 8.13 -1.02
N ASP A 6 16.80 7.44 -0.31
CA ASP A 6 16.70 5.99 -0.09
C ASP A 6 15.60 5.64 0.94
N LYS A 7 14.98 6.65 1.56
CA LYS A 7 13.86 6.51 2.49
C LYS A 7 12.54 7.01 1.90
N LEU A 8 12.57 7.71 0.78
CA LEU A 8 11.36 8.19 0.09
C LEU A 8 10.72 7.05 -0.70
N TRP A 9 9.39 6.99 -0.65
CA TRP A 9 8.57 6.08 -1.42
C TRP A 9 7.54 6.90 -2.18
N LEU A 10 7.41 6.65 -3.47
CA LEU A 10 6.32 7.19 -4.28
C LEU A 10 5.09 6.32 -4.07
N TRP A 11 3.96 6.90 -3.68
CA TRP A 11 2.68 6.20 -3.77
C TRP A 11 2.13 6.35 -5.19
N GLY A 12 1.76 5.24 -5.82
CA GLY A 12 1.36 5.23 -7.22
C GLY A 12 0.26 4.24 -7.54
N HIS A 13 -0.48 4.57 -8.60
CA HIS A 13 -1.51 3.73 -9.23
C HIS A 13 -1.18 3.60 -10.72
N HIS A 14 -1.96 2.82 -11.46
CA HIS A 14 -1.77 2.71 -12.91
C HIS A 14 -1.91 4.08 -13.61
N GLU A 15 -1.25 4.24 -14.76
CA GLU A 15 -1.33 5.47 -15.54
C GLU A 15 -2.79 5.88 -15.82
N GLY A 16 -3.11 7.14 -15.56
CA GLY A 16 -4.46 7.66 -15.80
C GLY A 16 -5.55 7.20 -14.82
N SER A 17 -5.20 6.58 -13.70
CA SER A 17 -6.16 6.13 -12.67
C SER A 17 -7.14 7.21 -12.21
N HIS A 18 -6.72 8.48 -12.21
CA HIS A 18 -7.53 9.62 -11.79
C HIS A 18 -8.13 10.42 -12.96
N ASN A 19 -8.09 9.91 -14.19
CA ASN A 19 -8.65 10.59 -15.36
C ASN A 19 -10.18 10.71 -15.32
N THR A 20 -10.84 9.87 -14.51
CA THR A 20 -12.27 9.95 -14.23
C THR A 20 -12.48 10.48 -12.81
N GLY A 21 -12.89 11.74 -12.69
CA GLY A 21 -13.19 12.38 -11.41
C GLY A 21 -12.25 13.53 -11.06
N TRP A 22 -12.32 13.98 -9.80
CA TRP A 22 -11.41 14.96 -9.17
C TRP A 22 -11.25 16.33 -9.86
N GLY A 23 -12.02 16.63 -10.91
CA GLY A 23 -12.00 17.93 -11.59
C GLY A 23 -10.67 18.28 -12.26
N LEU A 24 -9.88 17.27 -12.67
CA LEU A 24 -8.59 17.51 -13.32
C LEU A 24 -8.77 18.18 -14.68
N PRO A 25 -7.91 19.17 -15.03
CA PRO A 25 -8.10 19.97 -16.24
C PRO A 25 -7.86 19.20 -17.53
N ARG A 26 -7.06 18.12 -17.49
CA ARG A 26 -6.72 17.25 -18.62
C ARG A 26 -6.38 15.83 -18.14
N PRO A 27 -6.59 14.80 -18.96
CA PRO A 27 -6.10 13.45 -18.67
C PRO A 27 -4.57 13.40 -18.52
N SER A 28 -4.09 12.57 -17.60
CA SER A 28 -2.69 12.22 -17.45
C SER A 28 -2.41 10.82 -18.00
N SER A 29 -1.26 10.66 -18.63
CA SER A 29 -0.71 9.37 -19.06
C SER A 29 0.66 9.08 -18.43
N VAL A 30 1.03 9.83 -17.39
CA VAL A 30 2.30 9.64 -16.69
C VAL A 30 2.26 8.29 -15.95
N SER A 31 3.17 7.39 -16.29
CA SER A 31 3.30 6.11 -15.60
C SER A 31 3.98 6.28 -14.24
N PRO A 32 3.78 5.35 -13.28
CA PRO A 32 4.51 5.36 -12.01
C PRO A 32 6.03 5.37 -12.17
N SER A 33 6.54 4.66 -13.19
CA SER A 33 7.97 4.59 -13.49
C SER A 33 8.51 5.94 -13.97
N ASP A 34 7.77 6.62 -14.84
CA ASP A 34 8.14 7.96 -15.32
C ASP A 34 8.07 9.00 -14.21
N ALA A 35 7.04 8.95 -13.35
CA ALA A 35 6.93 9.81 -12.18
C ALA A 35 8.09 9.59 -11.20
N ALA A 36 8.41 8.35 -10.89
CA ALA A 36 9.54 7.97 -10.03
C ALA A 36 10.87 8.51 -10.58
N LYS A 37 11.12 8.34 -11.88
CA LYS A 37 12.29 8.86 -12.57
C LYS A 37 12.36 10.38 -12.54
N TYR A 38 11.24 11.06 -12.81
CA TYR A 38 11.15 12.52 -12.79
C TYR A 38 11.46 13.10 -11.40
N MET A 39 10.94 12.47 -10.35
CA MET A 39 11.12 12.91 -8.96
C MET A 39 12.45 12.46 -8.34
N GLY A 40 13.20 11.57 -9.00
CA GLY A 40 14.41 10.96 -8.45
C GLY A 40 14.15 10.07 -7.23
N ILE A 41 12.96 9.45 -7.17
CA ILE A 41 12.54 8.53 -6.10
C ILE A 41 12.57 7.10 -6.65
N ASP A 42 13.45 6.27 -6.11
CA ASP A 42 13.70 4.92 -6.65
C ASP A 42 12.81 3.82 -6.02
N ASN A 43 11.96 4.16 -5.04
CA ASN A 43 11.10 3.21 -4.35
C ASN A 43 9.62 3.55 -4.60
N LEU A 44 8.80 2.54 -4.88
CA LEU A 44 7.39 2.70 -5.23
C LEU A 44 6.51 1.82 -4.33
N ILE A 45 5.41 2.39 -3.87
CA ILE A 45 4.25 1.66 -3.36
C ILE A 45 3.22 1.68 -4.49
N MET A 46 3.00 0.53 -5.12
CA MET A 46 2.09 0.36 -6.24
C MET A 46 0.76 -0.19 -5.71
N VAL A 47 -0.31 0.59 -5.81
CA VAL A 47 -1.64 0.21 -5.36
C VAL A 47 -2.58 -0.01 -6.55
N THR A 48 -3.20 -1.18 -6.60
CA THR A 48 -4.27 -1.51 -7.53
C THR A 48 -5.44 -0.56 -7.29
N TYR A 49 -5.80 0.18 -8.34
CA TYR A 49 -6.86 1.18 -8.31
C TYR A 49 -7.95 0.79 -9.30
N CYS A 50 -9.19 0.65 -8.82
CA CYS A 50 -10.33 0.18 -9.63
C CYS A 50 -10.01 -1.10 -10.42
N ASP A 51 -9.49 -2.13 -9.75
CA ASP A 51 -9.08 -3.41 -10.32
C ASP A 51 -7.91 -3.37 -11.33
N VAL A 52 -7.16 -2.27 -11.44
CA VAL A 52 -6.04 -2.13 -12.38
C VAL A 52 -4.73 -1.80 -11.65
N PRO A 53 -3.61 -2.48 -11.97
CA PRO A 53 -3.44 -3.54 -12.97
C PRO A 53 -4.13 -4.86 -12.58
N ARG A 54 -4.39 -5.72 -13.58
CA ARG A 54 -4.97 -7.06 -13.39
C ARG A 54 -3.91 -8.15 -13.52
N PRO A 55 -4.00 -9.25 -12.76
CA PRO A 55 -3.12 -10.39 -12.94
C PRO A 55 -3.40 -11.08 -14.28
N PRO A 56 -2.40 -11.73 -14.90
CA PRO A 56 -1.02 -11.84 -14.43
C PRO A 56 -0.26 -10.51 -14.54
N PHE A 57 0.48 -10.14 -13.49
CA PHE A 57 1.09 -8.81 -13.35
C PHE A 57 2.42 -8.65 -14.10
N ASP A 58 2.93 -9.68 -14.78
CA ASP A 58 4.29 -9.75 -15.34
C ASP A 58 4.61 -8.57 -16.27
N ASP A 59 3.69 -8.26 -17.19
CA ASP A 59 3.88 -7.16 -18.15
C ASP A 59 3.97 -5.81 -17.46
N TYR A 60 3.21 -5.62 -16.38
CA TYR A 60 3.24 -4.37 -15.61
C TYR A 60 4.49 -4.31 -14.72
N ALA A 61 4.83 -5.40 -14.03
CA ALA A 61 6.03 -5.52 -13.22
C ALA A 61 7.31 -5.28 -14.04
N LYS A 62 7.34 -5.75 -15.30
CA LYS A 62 8.45 -5.49 -16.23
C LYS A 62 8.69 -4.00 -16.47
N ARG A 63 7.63 -3.18 -16.56
CA ARG A 63 7.74 -1.72 -16.73
C ARG A 63 8.31 -1.01 -15.50
N LEU A 64 8.18 -1.64 -14.33
CA LEU A 64 8.68 -1.11 -13.05
C LEU A 64 10.08 -1.65 -12.69
N SER A 65 10.65 -2.55 -13.50
CA SER A 65 11.92 -3.25 -13.20
C SER A 65 13.14 -2.34 -13.00
N THR A 66 13.08 -1.09 -13.48
CA THR A 66 14.14 -0.09 -13.28
C THR A 66 14.16 0.52 -11.87
N LEU A 67 13.08 0.36 -11.10
CA LEU A 67 12.98 0.85 -9.72
C LEU A 67 13.74 -0.07 -8.76
N LYS A 68 14.25 0.49 -7.66
CA LYS A 68 15.04 -0.28 -6.68
C LYS A 68 14.18 -1.19 -5.81
N ARG A 69 13.04 -0.69 -5.34
CA ARG A 69 12.14 -1.41 -4.44
C ARG A 69 10.70 -1.09 -4.75
N ILE A 70 9.89 -2.13 -4.79
CA ILE A 70 8.45 -2.06 -5.03
C ILE A 70 7.75 -2.79 -3.91
N VAL A 71 6.85 -2.09 -3.23
CA VAL A 71 5.81 -2.71 -2.41
C VAL A 71 4.53 -2.66 -3.25
N TRP A 72 3.86 -3.79 -3.42
CA TRP A 72 2.69 -3.88 -4.30
C TRP A 72 1.46 -4.31 -3.50
N SER A 73 0.32 -3.66 -3.71
CA SER A 73 -0.91 -4.01 -3.01
C SER A 73 -1.36 -5.44 -3.30
N ILE A 74 -1.58 -6.24 -2.26
CA ILE A 74 -2.36 -7.48 -2.34
C ILE A 74 -3.86 -7.21 -2.23
N VAL A 75 -4.24 -6.09 -1.62
CA VAL A 75 -5.61 -5.55 -1.55
C VAL A 75 -5.54 -4.11 -2.00
N GLY A 76 -6.28 -3.78 -3.06
CA GLY A 76 -6.30 -2.45 -3.67
C GLY A 76 -7.17 -1.46 -2.91
N ASP A 77 -7.40 -0.32 -3.55
CA ASP A 77 -8.27 0.75 -3.07
C ASP A 77 -9.72 0.29 -2.85
N ALA A 78 -10.53 1.13 -2.21
CA ALA A 78 -11.96 0.90 -2.02
C ALA A 78 -12.74 0.69 -3.33
N GLY A 79 -12.24 1.19 -4.47
CA GLY A 79 -12.80 0.96 -5.80
C GLY A 79 -12.47 -0.42 -6.40
N SER A 80 -11.54 -1.17 -5.81
CA SER A 80 -11.16 -2.51 -6.26
C SER A 80 -12.03 -3.59 -5.63
N VAL A 81 -12.70 -4.37 -6.47
CA VAL A 81 -13.61 -5.46 -6.07
C VAL A 81 -12.94 -6.82 -6.25
N ARG A 82 -12.05 -6.97 -7.22
CA ARG A 82 -11.45 -8.26 -7.59
C ARG A 82 -10.57 -8.83 -6.47
N ASN A 83 -9.74 -7.99 -5.85
CA ASN A 83 -8.86 -8.38 -4.75
C ASN A 83 -9.40 -7.96 -3.38
N ALA A 84 -10.71 -7.69 -3.31
CA ALA A 84 -11.39 -7.24 -2.13
C ALA A 84 -11.46 -8.29 -1.02
N GLU A 85 -11.86 -9.50 -1.42
CA GLU A 85 -12.05 -10.65 -0.52
C GLU A 85 -10.97 -11.70 -0.75
N ASN A 86 -10.35 -11.67 -1.93
CA ASN A 86 -9.32 -12.59 -2.39
C ASN A 86 -8.03 -11.82 -2.71
N PRO A 87 -7.19 -11.54 -1.71
CA PRO A 87 -5.96 -10.78 -1.94
C PRO A 87 -5.03 -11.46 -2.95
N ASP A 88 -4.27 -10.66 -3.70
CA ASP A 88 -3.32 -11.12 -4.72
C ASP A 88 -2.05 -11.75 -4.15
N THR A 89 -2.09 -12.32 -2.95
CA THR A 89 -0.90 -12.80 -2.25
C THR A 89 -0.16 -13.90 -3.03
N ASP A 90 -0.88 -14.85 -3.65
CA ASP A 90 -0.28 -15.87 -4.52
C ASP A 90 0.45 -15.26 -5.71
N GLU A 91 -0.23 -14.33 -6.38
CA GLU A 91 0.29 -13.68 -7.56
C GLU A 91 1.52 -12.84 -7.21
N LEU A 92 1.48 -12.11 -6.10
CA LEU A 92 2.60 -11.30 -5.63
C LEU A 92 3.83 -12.16 -5.31
N VAL A 93 3.63 -13.29 -4.61
CA VAL A 93 4.68 -14.28 -4.36
C VAL A 93 5.25 -14.79 -5.67
N ARG A 94 4.40 -15.13 -6.65
CA ARG A 94 4.84 -15.61 -7.97
C ARG A 94 5.69 -14.56 -8.68
N ILE A 95 5.21 -13.33 -8.84
CA ILE A 95 5.96 -12.30 -9.58
C ILE A 95 7.23 -11.85 -8.85
N SER A 96 7.30 -11.95 -7.53
CA SER A 96 8.52 -11.63 -6.78
C SER A 96 9.70 -12.55 -7.14
N SER A 97 9.42 -13.77 -7.59
CA SER A 97 10.44 -14.70 -8.09
C SER A 97 11.03 -14.26 -9.44
N LEU A 98 10.26 -13.50 -10.23
CA LEU A 98 10.66 -13.00 -11.55
C LEU A 98 11.27 -11.58 -11.46
N PHE A 99 10.82 -10.79 -10.49
CA PHE A 99 11.20 -9.39 -10.30
C PHE A 99 11.72 -9.18 -8.87
N PRO A 100 13.04 -9.36 -8.63
CA PRO A 100 13.63 -9.30 -7.28
C PRO A 100 13.57 -7.93 -6.59
N ASN A 101 13.19 -6.88 -7.33
CA ASN A 101 12.95 -5.54 -6.80
C ASN A 101 11.54 -5.41 -6.17
N ILE A 102 10.66 -6.40 -6.30
CA ILE A 102 9.46 -6.53 -5.47
C ILE A 102 9.88 -7.04 -4.10
N VAL A 103 9.63 -6.23 -3.08
CA VAL A 103 10.14 -6.44 -1.72
C VAL A 103 9.03 -6.55 -0.68
N GLY A 104 7.78 -6.29 -1.03
CA GLY A 104 6.68 -6.35 -0.07
C GLY A 104 5.30 -6.33 -0.69
N GLY A 105 4.34 -6.79 0.09
CA GLY A 105 2.91 -6.64 -0.15
C GLY A 105 2.31 -5.58 0.78
N ILE A 106 1.35 -4.80 0.30
CA ILE A 106 0.58 -3.86 1.15
C ILE A 106 -0.92 -4.15 1.10
N ILE A 107 -1.65 -3.89 2.18
CA ILE A 107 -3.11 -3.82 2.15
C ILE A 107 -3.56 -2.37 2.30
N ASP A 108 -4.29 -1.88 1.30
CA ASP A 108 -4.92 -0.57 1.33
C ASP A 108 -6.37 -0.67 1.80
N ASP A 109 -6.91 0.43 2.32
CA ASP A 109 -8.28 0.57 2.83
C ASP A 109 -8.74 -0.62 3.71
N PHE A 110 -7.85 -1.04 4.61
CA PHE A 110 -8.06 -2.20 5.48
C PHE A 110 -9.05 -1.93 6.61
N PHE A 111 -8.96 -0.73 7.20
CA PHE A 111 -9.86 -0.29 8.26
C PHE A 111 -10.97 0.59 7.70
N ASN A 112 -12.13 0.57 8.36
CA ASN A 112 -13.28 1.38 8.01
C ASN A 112 -13.82 2.07 9.26
N ALA A 113 -13.30 3.24 9.59
CA ALA A 113 -13.82 4.07 10.67
C ALA A 113 -15.17 4.73 10.35
N SER A 114 -15.55 4.78 9.07
CA SER A 114 -16.69 5.56 8.59
C SER A 114 -18.02 4.81 8.60
N ASP A 115 -18.00 3.49 8.43
CA ASP A 115 -19.19 2.64 8.37
C ASP A 115 -19.39 1.89 9.68
N LYS A 116 -20.37 2.31 10.48
CA LYS A 116 -20.69 1.71 11.78
C LYS A 116 -21.49 0.41 11.67
N ASP A 117 -22.04 0.13 10.49
CA ASP A 117 -22.87 -1.05 10.23
C ASP A 117 -22.04 -2.24 9.71
N ARG A 118 -20.75 -2.01 9.43
CA ARG A 118 -19.78 -3.03 9.02
C ARG A 118 -18.68 -3.23 10.06
N PRO A 119 -18.00 -4.38 10.05
CA PRO A 119 -16.78 -4.55 10.83
C PRO A 119 -15.76 -3.46 10.48
N PHE A 120 -15.12 -2.89 11.51
CA PHE A 120 -14.11 -1.83 11.34
C PHE A 120 -12.84 -2.32 10.63
N SER A 121 -12.66 -3.63 10.46
CA SER A 121 -11.55 -4.25 9.75
C SER A 121 -12.07 -5.20 8.68
N ARG A 122 -11.46 -5.17 7.49
CA ARG A 122 -11.86 -6.02 6.35
C ARG A 122 -11.52 -7.50 6.51
N PHE A 123 -10.47 -7.81 7.25
CA PHE A 123 -9.98 -9.17 7.49
C PHE A 123 -9.71 -9.38 8.97
N SER A 124 -9.84 -10.63 9.43
CA SER A 124 -9.48 -11.03 10.78
C SER A 124 -7.96 -11.07 10.97
N ILE A 125 -7.53 -11.07 12.23
CA ILE A 125 -6.13 -11.28 12.61
C ILE A 125 -5.57 -12.60 12.05
N GLU A 126 -6.36 -13.68 12.05
CA GLU A 126 -5.94 -14.97 11.49
C GLU A 126 -5.67 -14.86 9.99
N GLN A 127 -6.53 -14.16 9.25
CA GLN A 127 -6.31 -13.88 7.83
C GLN A 127 -5.04 -13.05 7.60
N LEU A 128 -4.79 -12.01 8.41
CA LEU A 128 -3.54 -11.24 8.35
C LEU A 128 -2.29 -12.11 8.57
N ARG A 129 -2.33 -13.01 9.56
CA ARG A 129 -1.23 -13.96 9.82
C ARG A 129 -1.00 -14.87 8.62
N ASN A 130 -2.07 -15.36 7.99
CA ASN A 130 -1.98 -16.20 6.80
C ASN A 130 -1.38 -15.44 5.61
N PHE A 131 -1.78 -14.18 5.39
CA PHE A 131 -1.19 -13.34 4.34
C PHE A 131 0.30 -13.09 4.59
N ASN A 132 0.67 -12.73 5.82
CA ASN A 132 2.06 -12.52 6.20
C ASN A 132 2.88 -13.80 5.97
N GLN A 133 2.46 -14.95 6.51
CA GLN A 133 3.15 -16.23 6.32
C GLN A 133 3.39 -16.56 4.84
N LYS A 134 2.38 -16.31 4.00
CA LYS A 134 2.46 -16.54 2.57
C LYS A 134 3.45 -15.60 1.88
N LEU A 135 3.44 -14.31 2.21
CA LEU A 135 4.45 -13.35 1.75
C LEU A 135 5.87 -13.74 2.19
N LYS A 136 6.03 -14.26 3.41
CA LYS A 136 7.32 -14.77 3.91
C LYS A 136 7.78 -16.06 3.24
N SER A 137 6.88 -16.84 2.64
CA SER A 137 7.23 -18.07 1.91
C SER A 137 7.79 -17.84 0.50
N ALA A 138 7.80 -16.60 0.01
CA ALA A 138 8.42 -16.26 -1.25
C ALA A 138 9.92 -16.62 -1.25
N PRO A 139 10.55 -16.89 -2.43
CA PRO A 139 11.98 -17.25 -2.51
C PRO A 139 12.90 -16.26 -1.79
N LYS A 140 12.52 -14.98 -1.81
CA LYS A 140 13.01 -13.95 -0.90
C LYS A 140 11.81 -13.46 -0.07
N PRO A 141 11.86 -13.55 1.27
CA PRO A 141 10.75 -13.13 2.11
C PRO A 141 10.34 -11.67 1.82
N LEU A 142 9.04 -11.46 1.62
CA LEU A 142 8.46 -10.15 1.35
C LEU A 142 7.99 -9.49 2.66
N ASP A 143 8.14 -8.17 2.78
CA ASP A 143 7.56 -7.41 3.89
C ASP A 143 6.04 -7.30 3.72
N PHE A 144 5.30 -7.33 4.82
CA PHE A 144 3.86 -7.12 4.84
C PHE A 144 3.52 -5.75 5.43
N TRP A 145 2.93 -4.88 4.62
CA TRP A 145 2.67 -3.48 4.96
C TRP A 145 1.17 -3.25 5.16
N GLY A 146 0.82 -2.34 6.07
CA GLY A 146 -0.55 -1.88 6.30
C GLY A 146 -0.69 -0.37 6.10
N VAL A 147 -1.89 0.06 5.70
CA VAL A 147 -2.28 1.48 5.64
C VAL A 147 -3.12 1.82 6.87
N VAL A 148 -2.80 2.92 7.53
CA VAL A 148 -3.55 3.45 8.67
C VAL A 148 -3.83 4.92 8.42
N TYR A 149 -5.11 5.31 8.45
CA TYR A 149 -5.49 6.71 8.39
C TYR A 149 -5.58 7.32 9.79
N SER A 150 -5.38 8.63 9.85
CA SER A 150 -5.58 9.45 11.05
C SER A 150 -6.94 9.23 11.74
N HIS A 151 -7.99 8.94 10.99
CA HIS A 151 -9.34 8.67 11.52
C HIS A 151 -9.51 7.24 12.03
N ASP A 152 -8.60 6.32 11.73
CA ASP A 152 -8.63 4.94 12.27
C ASP A 152 -8.07 4.85 13.69
N LEU A 153 -7.39 5.90 14.17
CA LEU A 153 -6.68 5.86 15.46
C LEU A 153 -7.60 5.72 16.69
N ASP A 154 -8.91 5.90 16.52
CA ASP A 154 -9.91 5.69 17.57
C ASP A 154 -10.51 4.27 17.55
N LEU A 155 -10.12 3.44 16.57
CA LEU A 155 -10.50 2.04 16.47
C LEU A 155 -9.52 1.15 17.28
N PRO A 156 -9.93 -0.06 17.71
CA PRO A 156 -9.06 -0.99 18.45
C PRO A 156 -8.10 -1.73 17.50
N ILE A 157 -7.20 -0.99 16.84
CA ILE A 157 -6.35 -1.51 15.74
C ILE A 157 -4.99 -2.03 16.20
N ALA A 158 -4.57 -1.77 17.44
CA ALA A 158 -3.22 -2.09 17.93
C ALA A 158 -2.81 -3.56 17.67
N GLU A 159 -3.69 -4.51 17.99
CA GLU A 159 -3.44 -5.95 17.80
C GLU A 159 -3.28 -6.32 16.31
N TYR A 160 -4.00 -5.63 15.42
CA TYR A 160 -3.85 -5.82 13.97
C TYR A 160 -2.49 -5.32 13.48
N LEU A 161 -1.98 -4.21 14.04
CA LEU A 161 -0.72 -3.60 13.61
C LEU A 161 0.51 -4.46 13.93
N GLU A 162 0.41 -5.38 14.91
CA GLU A 162 1.48 -6.34 15.25
C GLU A 162 1.77 -7.33 14.12
N HIS A 163 0.88 -7.45 13.13
CA HIS A 163 1.02 -8.37 12.02
C HIS A 163 1.68 -7.78 10.77
N PHE A 164 1.92 -6.46 10.75
CA PHE A 164 2.64 -5.79 9.67
C PHE A 164 4.11 -5.59 10.04
N ASP A 165 5.01 -5.76 9.06
CA ASP A 165 6.42 -5.39 9.19
C ASP A 165 6.61 -3.87 9.13
N ALA A 166 5.70 -3.16 8.42
CA ALA A 166 5.70 -1.71 8.30
C ALA A 166 4.30 -1.13 8.17
N VAL A 167 4.11 0.13 8.58
CA VAL A 167 2.84 0.84 8.47
C VAL A 167 3.03 2.15 7.73
N THR A 168 2.13 2.45 6.78
CA THR A 168 2.02 3.78 6.17
C THR A 168 0.91 4.56 6.87
N PHE A 169 1.23 5.78 7.32
CA PHE A 169 0.30 6.62 8.07
C PHE A 169 -0.20 7.79 7.22
N TRP A 170 -1.52 7.91 7.09
CA TRP A 170 -2.17 8.83 6.15
C TRP A 170 -3.02 9.91 6.82
N THR A 171 -2.84 11.15 6.36
CA THR A 171 -3.76 12.26 6.63
C THR A 171 -4.54 12.53 5.35
N TRP A 172 -5.82 12.19 5.34
CA TRP A 172 -6.65 12.22 4.13
C TRP A 172 -7.04 13.64 3.70
N HIS A 173 -7.45 14.49 4.66
CA HIS A 173 -7.93 15.83 4.37
C HIS A 173 -6.86 16.89 4.62
N ALA A 174 -6.72 17.81 3.66
CA ALA A 174 -5.81 18.96 3.80
C ALA A 174 -6.15 19.83 5.03
N SER A 175 -7.41 19.88 5.44
CA SER A 175 -7.85 20.57 6.66
C SER A 175 -7.26 20.00 7.95
N ASP A 176 -6.74 18.78 7.92
CA ASP A 176 -6.11 18.12 9.09
C ASP A 176 -4.59 18.30 9.12
N ILE A 177 -3.97 18.92 8.12
CA ILE A 177 -2.53 19.24 8.12
C ILE A 177 -2.10 19.99 9.39
N PRO A 178 -2.85 20.99 9.91
CA PRO A 178 -2.47 21.66 11.16
C PRO A 178 -2.39 20.74 12.38
N LYS A 179 -3.08 19.58 12.35
CA LYS A 179 -3.12 18.59 13.44
C LYS A 179 -2.05 17.49 13.30
N LEU A 180 -1.26 17.51 12.22
CA LEU A 180 -0.36 16.40 11.87
C LEU A 180 0.55 15.97 13.03
N LYS A 181 1.11 16.93 13.78
CA LYS A 181 1.98 16.65 14.93
C LYS A 181 1.25 15.86 16.02
N ASP A 182 0.05 16.30 16.39
CA ASP A 182 -0.73 15.69 17.47
C ASP A 182 -1.26 14.32 17.06
N THR A 183 -1.74 14.21 15.81
CA THR A 183 -2.22 12.94 15.26
C THR A 183 -1.09 11.93 15.10
N PHE A 184 0.11 12.35 14.66
CA PHE A 184 1.28 11.47 14.59
C PHE A 184 1.72 10.99 15.98
N ALA A 185 1.70 11.86 17.00
CA ALA A 185 2.00 11.47 18.37
C ALA A 185 0.97 10.47 18.96
N ARG A 186 -0.28 10.48 18.48
CA ARG A 186 -1.26 9.43 18.80
C ARG A 186 -0.93 8.12 18.10
N PHE A 187 -0.61 8.18 16.80
CA PHE A 187 -0.18 7.02 16.03
C PHE A 187 1.03 6.31 16.67
N GLU A 188 2.06 7.05 17.10
CA GLU A 188 3.25 6.50 17.76
C GLU A 188 2.96 5.73 19.07
N LYS A 189 1.83 6.02 19.74
CA LYS A 189 1.42 5.30 20.95
C LYS A 189 0.73 3.97 20.65
N ILE A 190 0.19 3.81 19.45
CA ILE A 190 -0.63 2.66 19.03
C ILE A 190 0.21 1.69 18.20
N VAL A 191 1.06 2.21 17.31
CA VAL A 191 1.89 1.37 16.46
C VAL A 191 2.93 0.63 17.31
N PRO A 192 3.08 -0.70 17.13
CA PRO A 192 4.19 -1.44 17.70
C PRO A 192 5.53 -0.83 17.25
N LYS A 193 6.66 -1.27 17.84
CA LYS A 193 8.01 -0.87 17.34
C LYS A 193 8.35 -1.55 16.00
N THR A 194 7.42 -1.52 15.05
CA THR A 194 7.57 -1.92 13.65
C THR A 194 8.15 -0.75 12.84
N ARG A 195 8.57 -1.04 11.61
CA ARG A 195 9.30 -0.08 10.78
C ARG A 195 8.39 0.97 10.13
#